data_AF-A0A1V6E768-F1
#
_entry.id   AF-A0A1V6E768-F1
#
_cell.length_a   1.000
_cell.length_b   1.000
_cell.length_c   1.000
_cell.angle_alpha   90.00
_cell.angle_beta   90.00
_cell.angle_gamma   90.00
#
_symmetry.space_group_name_H-M   'P 1'
#
loop_
_entity.id
_entity.type
_entity.pdbx_description
1 polymer ?
#
loop_
_entity_poly.entity_id
_entity_poly.type
_entity_poly.pdbx_seq_one_letter_code
_entity_poly.pdbx_strand_id
1 'polypeptide(L)'
;MRTSADNEKANLYLRKGLRELSRHKPLEAVELFRKSVELTPASCEKTLSRALYWLSIALLQLNKRDLAVKSLANAQKIRRQGYIRRFYVRHVNGYGMIKQPTKELDDLYAFLSIQLSFYLLNRPSHRFGSEAEHSMVLAFLLHTWKSIKGTEEFRSLDCSEKLLLFNKLKIDFPAFAPYSIVQRKRERQIIPSSIAFNQPCSCGSGLPFIQCCGRTRGISEL
;
A
#
# COMPACT_ATOMS: atom_id res chain seq x y z
N MET A 1 -2.66 27.59 12.08
CA MET A 1 -3.34 27.36 10.77
C MET A 1 -2.33 27.62 9.66
N ARG A 2 -2.28 26.80 8.60
CA ARG A 2 -1.40 27.04 7.44
C ARG A 2 -1.94 28.25 6.65
N THR A 3 -1.05 29.16 6.24
CA THR A 3 -1.38 30.49 5.70
C THR A 3 -1.37 30.53 4.16
N SER A 4 -1.82 31.64 3.55
CA SER A 4 -1.68 31.88 2.10
C SER A 4 -0.22 31.80 1.63
N ALA A 5 0.71 32.32 2.45
CA ALA A 5 2.14 32.26 2.19
C ALA A 5 2.69 30.82 2.17
N ASP A 6 2.12 29.92 2.99
CA ASP A 6 2.50 28.50 2.98
C ASP A 6 2.05 27.81 1.69
N ASN A 7 0.87 28.18 1.16
CA ASN A 7 0.40 27.68 -0.12
C ASN A 7 1.26 28.17 -1.30
N GLU A 8 1.73 29.42 -1.27
CA GLU A 8 2.67 29.94 -2.27
C GLU A 8 4.01 29.18 -2.24
N LYS A 9 4.58 28.99 -1.05
CA LYS A 9 5.79 28.16 -0.87
C LYS A 9 5.56 26.72 -1.34
N ALA A 10 4.41 26.12 -1.03
CA ALA A 10 4.05 24.79 -1.48
C ALA A 10 4.00 24.68 -3.01
N ASN A 11 3.46 25.70 -3.70
CA ASN A 11 3.44 25.78 -5.16
C ASN A 11 4.86 25.96 -5.73
N LEU A 12 5.72 26.74 -5.08
CA LEU A 12 7.12 26.88 -5.49
C LEU A 12 7.86 25.54 -5.42
N TYR A 13 7.69 24.79 -4.34
CA TYR A 13 8.25 23.45 -4.20
C TYR A 13 7.71 22.48 -5.24
N LEU A 14 6.41 22.52 -5.52
CA LEU A 14 5.80 21.72 -6.59
C LEU A 14 6.44 22.02 -7.96
N ARG A 15 6.61 23.29 -8.32
CA ARG A 15 7.26 23.69 -9.58
C ARG A 15 8.73 23.29 -9.64
N LYS A 16 9.47 23.40 -8.53
CA LYS A 16 10.86 22.95 -8.44
C LYS A 16 10.93 21.42 -8.61
N GLY A 17 10.08 20.66 -7.92
CA GLY A 17 10.03 19.20 -8.04
C GLY A 17 9.73 18.73 -9.45
N LEU A 18 8.80 19.39 -10.16
CA LEU A 18 8.53 19.10 -11.57
C LEU A 18 9.74 19.34 -12.47
N ARG A 19 10.52 20.41 -12.23
CA ARG A 19 11.76 20.68 -12.96
C ARG A 19 12.81 19.60 -12.72
N GLU A 20 13.05 19.22 -11.47
CA GLU A 20 14.01 18.13 -11.17
C GLU A 20 13.54 16.79 -11.77
N LEU A 21 12.24 16.49 -11.71
CA LEU A 21 11.70 15.29 -12.34
C LEU A 21 11.90 15.28 -13.87
N SER A 22 11.71 16.43 -14.55
CA SER A 22 11.99 16.57 -15.98
C SER A 22 13.47 16.42 -16.35
N ARG A 23 14.38 16.59 -15.37
CA ARG A 23 15.82 16.40 -15.52
C ARG A 23 16.28 15.00 -15.12
N HIS A 24 15.34 14.05 -15.01
CA HIS A 24 15.61 12.68 -14.56
C HIS A 24 16.27 12.62 -13.17
N LYS A 25 15.89 13.54 -12.27
CA LYS A 25 16.33 13.60 -10.86
C LYS A 25 15.18 13.25 -9.90
N PRO A 26 14.73 11.99 -9.86
CA PRO A 26 13.56 11.60 -9.09
C PRO A 26 13.77 11.66 -7.57
N LEU A 27 15.00 11.46 -7.07
CA LEU A 27 15.31 11.55 -5.63
C LEU A 27 15.07 12.97 -5.11
N GLU A 28 15.62 13.96 -5.79
CA GLU A 28 15.47 15.38 -5.47
C GLU A 28 14.02 15.84 -5.65
N ALA A 29 13.35 15.35 -6.69
CA ALA A 29 11.94 15.62 -6.93
C ALA A 29 11.05 15.11 -5.78
N VAL A 30 11.31 13.90 -5.25
CA VAL A 30 10.57 13.36 -4.09
C VAL A 30 10.66 14.30 -2.89
N GLU A 31 11.86 14.76 -2.52
CA GLU A 31 12.04 15.64 -1.37
C GLU A 31 11.31 16.99 -1.56
N LEU A 32 11.32 17.52 -2.79
CA LEU A 32 10.59 18.75 -3.13
C LEU A 32 9.06 18.54 -3.09
N PHE A 33 8.55 17.42 -3.59
CA PHE A 33 7.12 17.12 -3.52
C PHE A 33 6.64 16.85 -2.09
N ARG A 34 7.46 16.20 -1.25
CA ARG A 34 7.16 16.03 0.18
C ARG A 34 7.02 17.37 0.89
N LYS A 35 7.96 18.29 0.70
CA LYS A 35 7.87 19.67 1.22
C LYS A 35 6.62 20.39 0.74
N SER A 36 6.24 20.21 -0.53
CA SER A 36 4.99 20.76 -1.08
C SER A 36 3.76 20.20 -0.35
N VAL A 37 3.66 18.88 -0.16
CA VAL A 37 2.56 18.23 0.56
C VAL A 37 2.48 18.70 2.01
N GLU A 38 3.61 18.78 2.70
CA GLU A 38 3.71 19.21 4.10
C GLU A 38 3.26 20.66 4.31
N LEU A 39 3.56 21.55 3.36
CA LEU A 39 3.19 22.97 3.45
C LEU A 39 1.79 23.28 2.92
N THR A 40 1.21 22.41 2.07
CA THR A 40 -0.10 22.70 1.46
C THR A 40 -1.22 22.67 2.51
N PRO A 41 -2.01 23.74 2.70
CA PRO A 41 -3.20 23.71 3.56
C PRO A 41 -4.23 22.66 3.11
N ALA A 42 -4.96 22.06 4.05
CA ALA A 42 -6.00 21.08 3.73
C ALA A 42 -7.13 21.67 2.86
N SER A 43 -7.38 22.99 2.98
CA SER A 43 -8.33 23.72 2.13
C SER A 43 -7.88 23.81 0.66
N CYS A 44 -6.58 23.66 0.37
CA CYS A 44 -6.02 23.75 -0.98
C CYS A 44 -5.97 22.39 -1.67
N GLU A 45 -7.12 21.72 -1.77
CA GLU A 45 -7.26 20.34 -2.29
C GLU A 45 -6.62 20.13 -3.68
N LYS A 46 -6.71 21.13 -4.57
CA LYS A 46 -6.12 21.08 -5.91
C LYS A 46 -4.61 20.89 -5.88
N THR A 47 -3.93 21.72 -5.09
CA THR A 47 -2.48 21.72 -4.95
C THR A 47 -2.04 20.45 -4.25
N LEU A 48 -2.73 20.06 -3.17
CA LEU A 48 -2.40 18.88 -2.39
C LEU A 48 -2.53 17.60 -3.21
N SER A 49 -3.65 17.42 -3.90
CA SER A 49 -3.89 16.27 -4.78
C SER A 49 -2.85 16.20 -5.91
N ARG A 50 -2.50 17.33 -6.51
CA ARG A 50 -1.48 17.39 -7.57
C ARG A 50 -0.08 17.08 -7.03
N ALA A 51 0.30 17.58 -5.86
CA ALA A 51 1.58 17.29 -5.24
C ALA A 51 1.72 15.81 -4.88
N LEU A 52 0.68 15.20 -4.29
CA LEU A 52 0.64 13.76 -4.00
C LEU A 52 0.69 12.89 -5.28
N TYR A 53 0.04 13.33 -6.36
CA TYR A 53 0.14 12.66 -7.66
C TYR A 53 1.58 12.67 -8.18
N TRP A 54 2.24 13.83 -8.25
CA TRP A 54 3.62 13.88 -8.75
C TRP A 54 4.63 13.19 -7.83
N LEU A 55 4.39 13.23 -6.52
CA LEU A 55 5.13 12.40 -5.56
C LEU A 55 5.01 10.91 -5.91
N SER A 56 3.82 10.43 -6.27
CA SER A 56 3.64 9.03 -6.67
C SER A 56 4.43 8.68 -7.94
N ILE A 57 4.47 9.57 -8.94
CA ILE A 57 5.23 9.36 -10.17
C ILE A 57 6.73 9.28 -9.89
N ALA A 58 7.27 10.20 -9.08
CA ALA A 58 8.68 10.17 -8.70
C ALA A 58 9.03 8.91 -7.88
N LEU A 59 8.15 8.46 -6.99
CA LEU A 59 8.32 7.22 -6.25
C LEU A 59 8.30 5.97 -7.15
N LEU A 60 7.46 5.95 -8.20
CA LEU A 60 7.47 4.87 -9.19
C LEU A 60 8.78 4.81 -9.97
N GLN A 61 9.36 5.97 -10.35
CA GLN A 61 10.67 6.03 -11.01
C GLN A 61 11.81 5.50 -10.13
N LEU A 62 11.65 5.57 -8.80
CA LEU A 62 12.59 5.01 -7.82
C LEU A 62 12.26 3.56 -7.42
N ASN A 63 11.30 2.91 -8.09
CA ASN A 63 10.78 1.59 -7.75
C ASN A 63 10.24 1.47 -6.31
N LYS A 64 9.87 2.59 -5.67
CA LYS A 64 9.23 2.64 -4.34
C LYS A 64 7.71 2.46 -4.45
N ARG A 65 7.29 1.30 -4.98
CA ARG A 65 5.92 1.05 -5.46
C ARG A 65 4.85 1.20 -4.38
N ASP A 66 5.06 0.64 -3.19
CA ASP A 66 4.06 0.70 -2.10
C ASP A 66 3.79 2.14 -1.67
N LEU A 67 4.86 2.92 -1.47
CA LEU A 67 4.76 4.34 -1.13
C LEU A 67 4.10 5.15 -2.24
N ALA A 68 4.36 4.81 -3.51
CA ALA A 68 3.71 5.44 -4.64
C ALA A 68 2.19 5.20 -4.62
N VAL A 69 1.76 3.96 -4.40
CA VAL A 69 0.34 3.60 -4.29
C VAL A 69 -0.31 4.34 -3.12
N LYS A 70 0.37 4.42 -1.95
CA LYS A 70 -0.10 5.21 -0.80
C LYS A 70 -0.33 6.68 -1.17
N SER A 71 0.66 7.30 -1.82
CA SER A 71 0.57 8.70 -2.24
C SER A 71 -0.57 8.92 -3.24
N LEU A 72 -0.68 8.03 -4.22
CA LEU A 72 -1.70 8.11 -5.26
C LEU A 72 -3.12 7.85 -4.72
N ALA A 73 -3.27 6.90 -3.78
CA ALA A 73 -4.51 6.61 -3.08
C ALA A 73 -5.02 7.85 -2.32
N ASN A 74 -4.11 8.62 -1.71
CA ASN A 74 -4.47 9.88 -1.06
C ASN A 74 -4.81 10.98 -2.09
N ALA A 75 -4.05 11.08 -3.19
CA ALA A 75 -4.30 12.05 -4.24
C ALA A 75 -5.71 11.91 -4.85
N GLN A 76 -6.11 10.67 -5.16
CA GLN A 76 -7.43 10.38 -5.76
C GLN A 76 -8.60 10.49 -4.77
N LYS A 77 -8.37 10.28 -3.46
CA LYS A 77 -9.39 10.51 -2.42
C LYS A 77 -9.81 11.98 -2.38
N ILE A 78 -8.83 12.88 -2.49
CA ILE A 78 -9.04 14.33 -2.51
C ILE A 78 -9.74 14.73 -3.82
N ARG A 79 -9.25 14.26 -4.97
CA ARG A 79 -9.85 14.53 -6.29
C ARG A 79 -10.39 13.27 -6.93
N ARG A 80 -11.69 13.08 -6.74
CA ARG A 80 -12.46 11.88 -7.12
C ARG A 80 -12.66 11.72 -8.64
N GLN A 81 -12.35 12.75 -9.42
CA GLN A 81 -12.52 12.78 -10.87
C GLN A 81 -11.25 13.27 -11.57
N GLY A 82 -11.12 12.92 -12.86
CA GLY A 82 -10.04 13.38 -13.72
C GLY A 82 -8.88 12.38 -13.86
N TYR A 83 -7.73 12.89 -14.31
CA TYR A 83 -6.60 12.05 -14.72
C TYR A 83 -5.96 11.29 -13.55
N ILE A 84 -5.93 11.86 -12.34
CA ILE A 84 -5.36 11.20 -11.15
C ILE A 84 -6.15 9.93 -10.82
N ARG A 85 -7.49 10.02 -10.83
CA ARG A 85 -8.36 8.87 -10.60
C ARG A 85 -8.21 7.80 -11.68
N ARG A 86 -8.20 8.21 -12.97
CA ARG A 86 -7.97 7.28 -14.09
C ARG A 86 -6.61 6.59 -13.99
N PHE A 87 -5.58 7.34 -13.58
CA PHE A 87 -4.25 6.80 -13.37
C PHE A 87 -4.24 5.78 -12.22
N TYR A 88 -4.89 6.08 -11.09
CA TYR A 88 -5.04 5.15 -9.96
C TYR A 88 -5.72 3.84 -10.38
N VAL A 89 -6.92 3.91 -10.96
CA VAL A 89 -7.69 2.72 -11.37
C VAL A 89 -6.94 1.85 -12.38
N ARG A 90 -6.11 2.46 -13.24
CA ARG A 90 -5.30 1.72 -14.22
C ARG A 90 -4.13 0.95 -13.58
N HIS A 91 -3.48 1.55 -12.57
CA HIS A 91 -2.24 1.04 -12.00
C HIS A 91 -2.42 0.26 -10.70
N VAL A 92 -3.62 0.26 -10.12
CA VAL A 92 -3.92 -0.42 -8.86
C VAL A 92 -4.84 -1.62 -9.12
N ASN A 93 -4.51 -2.77 -8.53
CA ASN A 93 -5.24 -4.02 -8.68
C ASN A 93 -6.47 -4.11 -7.75
N GLY A 94 -7.15 -5.26 -7.75
CA GLY A 94 -8.33 -5.51 -6.91
C GLY A 94 -8.06 -5.39 -5.41
N TYR A 95 -6.83 -5.66 -4.97
CA TYR A 95 -6.41 -5.60 -3.57
C TYR A 95 -5.98 -4.20 -3.11
N GLY A 96 -6.02 -3.20 -4.00
CA GLY A 96 -5.53 -1.86 -3.69
C GLY A 96 -3.99 -1.76 -3.67
N MET A 97 -3.30 -2.71 -4.30
CA MET A 97 -1.84 -2.74 -4.49
C MET A 97 -1.45 -2.37 -5.93
N ILE A 98 -0.16 -2.14 -6.18
CA ILE A 98 0.32 -1.91 -7.56
C ILE A 98 0.01 -3.15 -8.42
N LYS A 99 -0.51 -2.91 -9.62
CA LYS A 99 -0.86 -3.95 -10.57
C LYS A 99 0.38 -4.66 -11.08
N GLN A 100 0.36 -5.98 -11.02
CA GLN A 100 1.41 -6.87 -11.52
C GLN A 100 1.13 -7.29 -12.98
N PRO A 101 2.10 -7.90 -13.67
CA PRO A 101 1.91 -8.36 -15.05
C PRO A 101 0.76 -9.36 -15.24
N THR A 102 0.45 -10.15 -14.22
CA THR A 102 -0.64 -11.13 -14.25
C THR A 102 -1.50 -11.04 -12.98
N LYS A 103 -2.77 -11.43 -13.09
CA LYS A 103 -3.68 -11.52 -11.94
C LYS A 103 -3.18 -12.51 -10.88
N GLU A 104 -2.53 -13.59 -11.29
CA GLU A 104 -1.93 -14.56 -10.37
C GLU A 104 -0.81 -13.95 -9.52
N LEU A 105 -0.02 -13.04 -10.11
CA LEU A 105 0.98 -12.29 -9.37
C LEU A 105 0.31 -11.26 -8.46
N ASP A 106 -0.77 -10.59 -8.88
CA ASP A 106 -1.55 -9.74 -7.97
C ASP A 106 -1.99 -10.52 -6.72
N ASP A 107 -2.54 -11.72 -6.90
CA ASP A 107 -2.98 -12.59 -5.81
C ASP A 107 -1.80 -13.04 -4.92
N LEU A 108 -0.68 -13.46 -5.50
CA LEU A 108 0.53 -13.86 -4.76
C LEU A 108 1.06 -12.71 -3.89
N TYR A 109 1.23 -11.51 -4.46
CA TYR A 109 1.76 -10.37 -3.73
C TYR A 109 0.81 -9.89 -2.63
N ALA A 110 -0.50 -9.98 -2.85
CA ALA A 110 -1.50 -9.74 -1.81
C ALA A 110 -1.38 -10.75 -0.67
N PHE A 111 -1.30 -12.04 -0.99
CA PHE A 111 -1.08 -13.11 -0.01
C PHE A 111 0.19 -12.88 0.80
N LEU A 112 1.33 -12.65 0.13
CA LEU A 112 2.61 -12.40 0.80
C LEU A 112 2.53 -11.18 1.71
N SER A 113 1.97 -10.07 1.24
CA SER A 113 1.88 -8.83 2.05
C SER A 113 1.04 -9.04 3.32
N ILE A 114 -0.09 -9.75 3.20
CA ILE A 114 -0.95 -10.08 4.35
C ILE A 114 -0.19 -10.95 5.35
N GLN A 115 0.40 -12.07 4.92
CA GLN A 115 1.07 -12.99 5.84
C GLN A 115 2.34 -12.38 6.46
N LEU A 116 3.14 -11.66 5.67
CA LEU A 116 4.33 -10.96 6.17
C LEU A 116 3.95 -9.87 7.16
N SER A 117 2.83 -9.16 6.93
CA SER A 117 2.35 -8.19 7.92
C SER A 117 1.99 -8.84 9.24
N PHE A 118 1.30 -10.00 9.23
CA PHE A 118 1.01 -10.73 10.46
C PHE A 118 2.26 -11.24 11.15
N TYR A 119 3.23 -11.74 10.38
CA TYR A 119 4.50 -12.19 10.92
C TYR A 119 5.25 -11.04 11.62
N LEU A 120 5.45 -9.93 10.92
CA LEU A 120 6.21 -8.79 11.41
C LEU A 120 5.51 -8.07 12.57
N LEU A 121 4.18 -7.96 12.58
CA LEU A 121 3.43 -7.35 13.70
C LEU A 121 3.59 -8.12 15.02
N ASN A 122 3.90 -9.41 14.97
CA ASN A 122 4.17 -10.23 16.16
C ASN A 122 5.64 -10.14 16.62
N ARG A 123 6.51 -9.45 15.87
CA ARG A 123 7.91 -9.24 16.25
C ARG A 123 8.06 -7.89 16.98
N PRO A 124 8.87 -7.81 18.04
CA PRO A 124 9.04 -6.57 18.82
C PRO A 124 9.63 -5.41 18.00
N SER A 125 10.49 -5.72 17.02
CA SER A 125 11.14 -4.73 16.15
C SER A 125 10.36 -4.45 14.85
N HIS A 126 9.26 -5.16 14.59
CA HIS A 126 8.55 -5.20 13.31
C HIS A 126 9.47 -5.47 12.10
N ARG A 127 10.59 -6.17 12.32
CA ARG A 127 11.61 -6.50 11.31
C ARG A 127 12.07 -7.94 11.48
N PHE A 128 12.66 -8.48 10.43
CA PHE A 128 13.41 -9.74 10.51
C PHE A 128 14.68 -9.52 11.34
N GLY A 129 15.02 -10.50 12.18
CA GLY A 129 16.25 -10.51 12.97
C GLY A 129 17.47 -10.97 12.17
N SER A 130 17.26 -11.75 11.09
CA SER A 130 18.33 -12.17 10.20
C SER A 130 17.84 -12.41 8.76
N GLU A 131 18.77 -12.44 7.82
CA GLU A 131 18.50 -12.81 6.42
C GLU A 131 18.03 -14.29 6.30
N ALA A 132 18.56 -15.17 7.16
CA ALA A 132 18.13 -16.56 7.24
C ALA A 132 16.66 -16.67 7.68
N GLU A 133 16.25 -15.90 8.69
CA GLU A 133 14.85 -15.81 9.11
C GLU A 133 13.95 -15.35 7.95
N HIS A 134 14.34 -14.26 7.29
CA HIS A 134 13.61 -13.74 6.13
C HIS A 134 13.44 -14.79 5.03
N SER A 135 14.52 -15.48 4.68
CA SER A 135 14.54 -16.50 3.62
C SER A 135 13.68 -17.71 3.98
N MET A 136 13.76 -18.19 5.23
CA MET A 136 12.93 -19.29 5.70
C MET A 136 11.45 -18.91 5.72
N VAL A 137 11.09 -17.74 6.26
CA VAL A 137 9.70 -17.24 6.26
C VAL A 137 9.16 -17.19 4.83
N LEU A 138 9.91 -16.60 3.89
CA LEU A 138 9.51 -16.56 2.48
C LEU A 138 9.33 -17.95 1.87
N ALA A 139 10.22 -18.90 2.18
CA ALA A 139 10.11 -20.28 1.69
C ALA A 139 8.81 -20.95 2.16
N PHE A 140 8.46 -20.81 3.45
CA PHE A 140 7.19 -21.31 3.99
C PHE A 140 5.99 -20.66 3.30
N LEU A 141 6.01 -19.33 3.13
CA LEU A 141 4.93 -18.62 2.43
C LEU A 141 4.75 -19.11 1.00
N LEU A 142 5.84 -19.25 0.24
CA LEU A 142 5.78 -19.70 -1.15
C LEU A 142 5.32 -21.16 -1.25
N HIS A 143 5.69 -22.01 -0.29
CA HIS A 143 5.18 -23.38 -0.20
C HIS A 143 3.67 -23.41 0.06
N THR A 144 3.20 -22.66 1.06
CA THR A 144 1.77 -22.53 1.36
C THR A 144 0.98 -21.95 0.18
N TRP A 145 1.52 -20.94 -0.49
CA TRP A 145 0.92 -20.38 -1.69
C TRP A 145 0.74 -21.41 -2.81
N LYS A 146 1.76 -22.24 -3.07
CA LYS A 146 1.67 -23.32 -4.08
C LYS A 146 0.54 -24.29 -3.75
N SER A 147 0.37 -24.63 -2.47
CA SER A 147 -0.71 -25.52 -2.01
C SER A 147 -2.09 -24.91 -2.25
N ILE A 148 -2.27 -23.60 -2.01
CA ILE A 148 -3.57 -22.92 -2.17
C ILE A 148 -3.88 -22.67 -3.64
N LYS A 149 -2.90 -22.18 -4.42
CA LYS A 149 -3.08 -21.86 -5.85
C LYS A 149 -3.52 -23.08 -6.67
N GLY A 150 -3.13 -24.28 -6.23
CA GLY A 150 -3.46 -25.54 -6.89
C GLY A 150 -4.92 -25.96 -6.80
N THR A 151 -5.71 -25.42 -5.87
CA THR A 151 -7.10 -25.85 -5.67
C THR A 151 -8.04 -25.19 -6.70
N GLU A 152 -9.04 -25.94 -7.16
CA GLU A 152 -10.04 -25.41 -8.11
C GLU A 152 -10.90 -24.33 -7.47
N GLU A 153 -11.25 -24.51 -6.19
CA GLU A 153 -11.98 -23.54 -5.38
C GLU A 153 -11.28 -22.17 -5.40
N PHE A 154 -9.96 -22.11 -5.29
CA PHE A 154 -9.24 -20.84 -5.29
C PHE A 154 -9.38 -20.06 -6.60
N ARG A 155 -9.53 -20.76 -7.73
CA ARG A 155 -9.62 -20.14 -9.06
C ARG A 155 -10.95 -19.46 -9.30
N SER A 156 -12.03 -19.94 -8.68
CA SER A 156 -13.36 -19.35 -8.80
C SER A 156 -13.56 -18.12 -7.91
N LEU A 157 -12.74 -17.95 -6.86
CA LEU A 157 -12.87 -16.84 -5.92
C LEU A 157 -12.53 -15.48 -6.54
N ASP A 158 -13.30 -14.46 -6.16
CA ASP A 158 -13.00 -13.07 -6.45
C ASP A 158 -11.91 -12.50 -5.51
N CYS A 159 -11.48 -11.25 -5.73
CA CYS A 159 -10.42 -10.65 -4.90
C CYS A 159 -10.86 -10.48 -3.42
N SER A 160 -12.14 -10.23 -3.16
CA SER A 160 -12.68 -10.06 -1.81
C SER A 160 -12.69 -11.38 -1.04
N GLU A 161 -13.14 -12.45 -1.68
CA GLU A 161 -13.18 -13.81 -1.14
C GLU A 161 -11.77 -14.35 -0.91
N LYS A 162 -10.85 -14.12 -1.86
CA LYS A 162 -9.43 -14.44 -1.68
C LYS A 162 -8.83 -13.68 -0.50
N LEU A 163 -9.16 -12.40 -0.34
CA LEU A 163 -8.68 -11.59 0.79
C LEU A 163 -9.19 -12.15 2.12
N LEU A 164 -10.45 -12.58 2.20
CA LEU A 164 -11.00 -13.29 3.36
C LEU A 164 -10.23 -14.58 3.67
N LEU A 165 -9.98 -15.40 2.64
CA LEU A 165 -9.20 -16.64 2.77
C LEU A 165 -7.79 -16.34 3.32
N PHE A 166 -7.09 -15.37 2.73
CA PHE A 166 -5.74 -14.97 3.16
C PHE A 166 -5.72 -14.49 4.61
N ASN A 167 -6.71 -13.69 5.04
CA ASN A 167 -6.77 -13.20 6.42
C ASN A 167 -7.11 -14.30 7.44
N LYS A 168 -7.90 -15.30 7.05
CA LYS A 168 -8.25 -16.45 7.90
C LYS A 168 -7.09 -17.43 8.05
N LEU A 169 -6.26 -17.56 7.03
CA LEU A 169 -5.17 -18.52 7.02
C LEU A 169 -4.14 -18.21 8.12
N LYS A 170 -3.74 -19.24 8.86
CA LYS A 170 -2.70 -19.18 9.89
C LYS A 170 -1.55 -20.06 9.43
N ILE A 171 -0.36 -19.46 9.36
CA ILE A 171 0.88 -20.16 9.02
C ILE A 171 1.69 -20.23 10.29
N ASP A 172 1.99 -21.45 10.72
CA ASP A 172 2.86 -21.71 11.84
C ASP A 172 4.31 -21.67 11.35
N PHE A 173 4.99 -20.58 11.66
CA PHE A 173 6.40 -20.41 11.32
C PHE A 173 7.29 -21.13 12.33
N PRO A 174 8.46 -21.64 11.91
CA PRO A 174 9.42 -22.22 12.83
C PRO A 174 9.86 -21.19 13.87
N ALA A 175 10.21 -21.66 15.07
CA ALA A 175 10.74 -20.79 16.12
C ALA A 175 12.13 -20.29 15.73
N PHE A 176 12.26 -18.98 15.49
CA PHE A 176 13.55 -18.32 15.36
C PHE A 176 14.06 -17.90 16.75
N ALA A 177 15.38 -18.00 16.97
CA ALA A 177 16.06 -17.79 18.26
C ALA A 177 15.53 -16.61 19.10
N PRO A 178 15.57 -16.70 20.44
CA PRO A 178 14.58 -16.06 21.30
C PRO A 178 14.89 -14.59 21.49
N TYR A 179 14.17 -13.73 20.77
CA TYR A 179 13.80 -12.44 21.34
C TYR A 179 12.77 -12.72 22.41
N SER A 180 13.10 -12.34 23.65
CA SER A 180 12.36 -12.62 24.87
C SER A 180 10.85 -12.54 24.66
N ILE A 181 10.21 -13.66 24.97
CA ILE A 181 8.78 -13.90 24.83
C ILE A 181 8.04 -12.89 25.72
N VAL A 182 7.57 -11.82 25.11
CA VAL A 182 6.28 -11.24 25.48
C VAL A 182 5.41 -11.41 24.25
N GLN A 183 4.81 -12.60 24.12
CA GLN A 183 3.65 -12.79 23.24
C GLN A 183 2.52 -11.91 23.77
N ARG A 184 2.58 -10.60 23.52
CA ARG A 184 1.35 -9.85 23.36
C ARG A 184 0.72 -10.41 22.11
N LYS A 185 -0.17 -11.40 22.27
CA LYS A 185 -1.17 -11.77 21.27
C LYS A 185 -1.93 -10.48 20.97
N ARG A 186 -1.39 -9.64 20.08
CA ARG A 186 -2.19 -8.64 19.40
C ARG A 186 -3.11 -9.48 18.54
N GLU A 187 -4.35 -9.61 19.01
CA GLU A 187 -5.40 -10.17 18.19
C GLU A 187 -5.31 -9.51 16.83
N ARG A 188 -5.26 -10.34 15.78
CA ARG A 188 -5.43 -9.86 14.42
C ARG A 188 -6.61 -8.90 14.49
N GLN A 189 -6.46 -7.66 14.02
CA GLN A 189 -7.63 -6.85 13.73
C GLN A 189 -8.33 -7.57 12.58
N ILE A 190 -9.14 -8.57 12.93
CA ILE A 190 -10.01 -9.28 12.02
C ILE A 190 -10.96 -8.19 11.56
N ILE A 191 -10.72 -7.70 10.34
CA ILE A 191 -11.65 -6.83 9.65
C ILE A 191 -13.01 -7.53 9.79
N PRO A 192 -14.03 -6.89 10.40
CA PRO A 192 -15.31 -7.53 10.64
C PRO A 192 -15.79 -8.17 9.35
N SER A 193 -16.21 -9.44 9.43
CA SER A 193 -16.81 -10.19 8.32
C SER A 193 -18.04 -9.49 7.71
N SER A 194 -18.58 -8.47 8.39
CA SER A 194 -19.65 -7.60 7.92
C SER A 194 -19.22 -6.50 6.93
N ILE A 195 -17.92 -6.25 6.76
CA ILE A 195 -17.45 -5.32 5.72
C ILE A 195 -17.44 -6.08 4.40
N ALA A 196 -18.51 -5.92 3.63
CA ALA A 196 -18.53 -6.35 2.26
C ALA A 196 -17.46 -5.57 1.49
N PHE A 197 -16.32 -6.22 1.27
CA PHE A 197 -15.10 -5.67 0.70
C PHE A 197 -15.28 -4.99 -0.66
N ASN A 198 -16.25 -5.47 -1.45
CA ASN A 198 -16.65 -4.92 -2.74
C ASN A 198 -17.59 -3.69 -2.62
N GLN A 199 -18.09 -3.34 -1.43
CA GLN A 199 -18.96 -2.17 -1.25
C GLN A 199 -18.19 -0.86 -1.42
N PRO A 200 -18.88 0.21 -1.84
CA PRO A 200 -18.30 1.55 -1.88
C PRO A 200 -17.73 1.95 -0.52
N CYS A 201 -16.52 2.48 -0.54
CA CYS A 201 -15.82 2.90 0.67
C CYS A 201 -16.51 4.11 1.31
N SER A 202 -16.74 4.02 2.62
CA SER A 202 -17.40 5.05 3.44
C SER A 202 -16.69 6.41 3.46
N CYS A 203 -15.43 6.50 3.03
CA CYS A 203 -14.74 7.78 2.88
C CYS A 203 -15.26 8.65 1.72
N GLY A 204 -16.27 8.19 0.97
CA GLY A 204 -16.87 8.94 -0.14
C GLY A 204 -16.03 8.95 -1.43
N SER A 205 -14.99 8.10 -1.51
CA SER A 205 -14.12 8.00 -2.70
C SER A 205 -14.81 7.43 -3.95
N GLY A 206 -15.95 6.74 -3.79
CA GLY A 206 -16.59 5.99 -4.87
C GLY A 206 -15.75 4.81 -5.40
N LEU A 207 -14.78 4.29 -4.63
CA LEU A 207 -14.08 3.02 -4.90
C LEU A 207 -14.61 1.93 -3.97
N PRO A 208 -14.47 0.64 -4.34
CA PRO A 208 -14.58 -0.46 -3.40
C PRO A 208 -13.67 -0.23 -2.17
N PHE A 209 -14.12 -0.69 -1.00
CA PHE A 209 -13.36 -0.55 0.25
C PHE A 209 -11.94 -1.11 0.12
N ILE A 210 -11.79 -2.29 -0.50
CA ILE A 210 -10.48 -2.96 -0.75
C ILE A 210 -9.55 -2.19 -1.68
N GLN A 211 -10.06 -1.27 -2.49
CA GLN A 211 -9.23 -0.45 -3.36
C GLN A 211 -8.98 0.94 -2.76
N CYS A 212 -9.37 1.21 -1.52
CA CYS A 212 -9.37 2.56 -0.97
C CYS A 212 -8.83 2.67 0.45
N CYS A 213 -9.70 2.58 1.47
CA CYS A 213 -9.28 2.63 2.88
C CYS A 213 -8.92 1.25 3.42
N GLY A 214 -9.53 0.19 2.87
CA GLY A 214 -9.26 -1.20 3.20
C GLY A 214 -8.24 -1.88 2.30
N ARG A 215 -7.41 -1.11 1.57
CA ARG A 215 -6.37 -1.67 0.70
C ARG A 215 -5.35 -2.49 1.48
N THR A 216 -4.87 -3.56 0.85
CA THR A 216 -3.72 -4.30 1.33
C THR A 216 -2.50 -3.37 1.27
N ARG A 217 -1.84 -3.20 2.42
CA ARG A 217 -0.64 -2.37 2.53
C ARG A 217 0.57 -3.20 2.13
N GLY A 218 1.47 -2.61 1.34
CA GLY A 218 2.76 -3.25 1.09
C GLY A 218 3.63 -3.23 2.34
N ILE A 219 4.66 -4.08 2.38
CA ILE A 219 5.56 -4.24 3.53
C ILE A 219 6.24 -2.91 3.88
N SER A 220 6.56 -2.09 2.87
CA SER A 220 7.20 -0.79 3.05
C SER A 220 6.30 0.26 3.74
N GLU A 221 5.03 -0.06 3.99
CA GLU A 221 4.05 0.82 4.64
C GLU A 221 3.67 0.39 6.06
N LEU A 222 4.17 -0.75 6.53
CA LEU A 222 4.01 -1.26 7.89
C LEU A 222 4.91 -0.48 8.85
#